data_AF-A0A915MQ74-F1
#
_entry.id   AF-A0A915MQ74-F1
#
_cell.length_a   1.000
_cell.length_b   1.000
_cell.length_c   1.000
_cell.angle_alpha   90.00
_cell.angle_beta   90.00
_cell.angle_gamma   90.00
#
_symmetry.space_group_name_H-M   'P 1'
#
loop_
_entity.id
_entity.type
_entity.pdbx_description
1 polymer ?
#
loop_
_entity_poly.entity_id
_entity_poly.type
_entity_poly.pdbx_seq_one_letter_code
_entity_poly.pdbx_strand_id
1 'polypeptide(L)'
;MIPTKSCSLSKNLIPLTDKAPRAVLTWNMHEKIRRNKEIWDDPDSIVHRLPKHYQRRYWKNFVLSKPAPVHYTPPEFRYYWDNKRNVQLETEVSFYVNSLEWCSLAA
;
A
#
# COMPACT_ATOMS: atom_id res chain seq x y z
N MET A 1 -2.68 14.61 -31.08
CA MET A 1 -2.56 14.14 -29.69
C MET A 1 -3.67 13.12 -29.46
N ILE A 2 -3.37 11.83 -29.42
CA ILE A 2 -4.38 10.79 -29.19
C ILE A 2 -4.65 10.76 -27.69
N PRO A 3 -5.89 10.99 -27.21
CA PRO A 3 -6.19 10.88 -25.79
C PRO A 3 -6.01 9.43 -25.37
N THR A 4 -4.96 9.13 -24.62
CA THR A 4 -4.76 7.81 -24.03
C THR A 4 -5.88 7.59 -23.03
N LYS A 5 -6.82 6.72 -23.41
CA LYS A 5 -7.98 6.34 -22.60
C LYS A 5 -7.45 5.63 -21.35
N SER A 6 -7.17 6.38 -20.27
CA SER A 6 -6.62 5.74 -19.07
C SER A 6 -7.68 4.81 -18.46
N CYS A 7 -7.29 3.56 -18.25
CA CYS A 7 -8.13 2.47 -17.77
C CYS A 7 -8.27 2.57 -16.24
N SER A 8 -9.22 3.36 -15.75
CA SER A 8 -9.69 3.21 -14.36
C SER A 8 -11.21 3.10 -14.34
N LEU A 9 -11.71 2.19 -13.49
CA LEU A 9 -13.15 2.04 -13.27
C LEU A 9 -13.74 3.25 -12.53
N SER A 10 -12.92 3.93 -11.73
CA SER A 10 -13.31 5.09 -10.91
C SER A 10 -13.60 6.37 -11.70
N LYS A 11 -13.11 6.51 -12.93
CA LYS A 11 -13.28 7.71 -13.76
C LYS A 11 -14.71 8.07 -14.11
N ASN A 12 -15.59 7.06 -14.17
CA ASN A 12 -16.98 7.27 -14.55
C ASN A 12 -17.88 7.49 -13.33
N LEU A 13 -17.30 7.47 -12.12
CA LEU A 13 -18.03 7.62 -10.87
C LEU A 13 -17.89 9.04 -10.35
N ILE A 14 -18.93 9.54 -9.69
CA ILE A 14 -18.93 10.88 -9.11
C ILE A 14 -18.26 10.81 -7.73
N PRO A 15 -17.21 11.60 -7.45
CA PRO A 15 -16.61 11.64 -6.13
C PRO A 15 -17.57 12.27 -5.12
N LEU A 16 -17.71 11.65 -3.95
CA LEU A 16 -18.62 12.13 -2.90
C LEU A 16 -17.88 12.84 -1.75
N THR A 17 -16.60 12.57 -1.57
CA THR A 17 -15.82 13.07 -0.43
C THR A 17 -14.37 13.27 -0.79
N ASP A 18 -13.72 14.26 -0.18
CA ASP A 18 -12.27 14.50 -0.31
C ASP A 18 -11.41 13.59 0.60
N LYS A 19 -11.98 12.54 1.19
CA LYS A 19 -11.25 11.62 2.06
C LYS A 19 -10.41 10.66 1.24
N ALA A 20 -9.20 10.35 1.73
CA ALA A 20 -8.32 9.36 1.12
C ALA A 20 -8.94 7.94 1.17
N PRO A 21 -8.70 7.09 0.15
CA PRO A 21 -9.23 5.73 0.09
C PRO A 21 -8.81 4.87 1.28
N ARG A 22 -9.62 3.84 1.58
CA ARG A 22 -9.37 2.97 2.72
C ARG A 22 -8.10 2.16 2.51
N ALA A 23 -7.27 2.12 3.55
CA ALA A 23 -6.07 1.33 3.62
C ALA A 23 -6.37 -0.17 3.77
N VAL A 24 -5.88 -0.99 2.84
CA VAL A 24 -5.97 -2.47 2.94
C VAL A 24 -4.61 -3.15 2.80
N LEU A 25 -4.36 -4.16 3.65
CA LEU A 25 -3.20 -5.04 3.53
C LEU A 25 -3.56 -6.21 2.60
N THR A 26 -2.79 -6.40 1.54
CA THR A 26 -2.99 -7.56 0.66
C THR A 26 -2.36 -8.81 1.26
N TRP A 27 -2.86 -9.98 0.86
CA TRP A 27 -2.33 -11.26 1.33
C TRP A 27 -0.82 -11.44 1.07
N ASN A 28 -0.34 -11.04 -0.11
CA ASN A 28 1.08 -11.11 -0.44
C ASN A 28 1.92 -10.24 0.52
N MET A 29 1.42 -9.07 0.91
CA MET A 29 2.09 -8.23 1.88
C MET A 29 2.11 -8.87 3.28
N HIS A 30 0.98 -9.44 3.71
CA HIS A 30 0.90 -10.16 4.97
C HIS A 30 1.94 -11.28 5.04
N GLU A 31 2.04 -12.11 4.01
CA GLU A 31 3.03 -13.18 3.94
C GLU A 31 4.48 -12.67 3.92
N LYS A 32 4.75 -11.56 3.23
CA LYS A 32 6.07 -10.92 3.26
C LYS A 32 6.44 -10.43 4.64
N ILE A 33 5.53 -9.79 5.36
CA ILE A 33 5.76 -9.32 6.73
C ILE A 33 5.98 -10.51 7.65
N ARG A 34 5.15 -11.55 7.55
CA ARG A 34 5.25 -12.77 8.37
C ARG A 34 6.62 -13.44 8.24
N ARG A 35 7.07 -13.69 7.00
CA ARG A 35 8.39 -14.30 6.75
C ARG A 35 9.55 -13.43 7.23
N ASN A 36 9.46 -12.12 7.04
CA ASN A 36 10.51 -11.22 7.53
C ASN A 36 10.51 -11.17 9.05
N LYS A 37 9.35 -11.17 9.70
CA LYS A 37 9.30 -11.19 11.16
C LYS A 37 10.07 -12.38 11.73
N GLU A 38 9.87 -13.58 11.17
CA GLU A 38 10.60 -14.79 11.56
C GLU A 38 12.14 -14.64 11.46
N ILE A 39 12.65 -13.92 10.44
CA ILE A 39 14.10 -13.69 10.24
C ILE A 39 14.66 -12.63 11.19
N TRP A 40 13.85 -11.64 11.56
CA TRP A 40 14.27 -10.52 12.40
C TRP A 40 14.13 -10.80 13.89
N ASP A 41 13.21 -11.69 14.27
CA ASP A 41 13.04 -12.19 15.64
C ASP A 41 14.24 -13.04 16.10
N ASP A 42 15.02 -13.61 15.17
CA ASP A 42 16.28 -14.32 15.45
C ASP A 42 17.44 -13.33 15.70
N PRO A 43 18.03 -13.28 16.92
CA PRO A 43 19.11 -12.37 17.25
C PRO A 43 20.44 -12.70 16.55
N ASP A 44 20.66 -13.97 16.15
CA ASP A 44 21.90 -14.40 15.47
C ASP A 44 21.83 -14.19 13.95
N SER A 45 20.70 -13.69 13.46
CA SER A 45 20.44 -13.41 12.06
C SER A 45 21.41 -12.39 11.48
N ILE A 46 21.78 -12.61 10.21
CA ILE A 46 22.70 -11.74 9.47
C ILE A 46 22.19 -10.30 9.33
N VAL A 47 20.86 -10.09 9.44
CA VAL A 47 20.24 -8.77 9.29
C VAL A 47 20.70 -7.77 10.35
N HIS A 48 21.01 -8.24 11.56
CA HIS A 48 21.46 -7.41 12.68
C HIS A 48 22.91 -6.94 12.52
N ARG A 49 23.69 -7.64 11.68
CA ARG A 49 25.07 -7.24 11.34
C ARG A 49 25.11 -6.10 10.32
N LEU A 50 24.01 -5.87 9.60
CA LEU A 50 23.93 -4.80 8.60
C LEU A 50 23.84 -3.42 9.28
N PRO A 51 24.38 -2.36 8.65
CA PRO A 51 24.20 -1.00 9.16
C PRO A 51 22.72 -0.58 9.21
N LYS A 52 22.35 0.20 10.24
CA LYS A 52 20.96 0.64 10.49
C LYS A 52 20.27 1.29 9.29
N HIS A 53 21.01 2.02 8.44
CA HIS A 53 20.41 2.66 7.26
C HIS A 53 20.00 1.65 6.17
N TYR A 54 20.73 0.53 6.03
CA TYR A 54 20.36 -0.56 5.12
C TYR A 54 19.13 -1.30 5.64
N GLN A 55 19.08 -1.57 6.94
CA GLN A 55 17.91 -2.16 7.61
C GLN A 55 16.64 -1.33 7.36
N ARG A 56 16.70 -0.02 7.60
CA ARG A 56 15.58 0.90 7.32
C ARG A 56 15.19 0.93 5.85
N ARG A 57 16.18 0.94 4.94
CA ARG A 57 15.93 0.91 3.49
C ARG A 57 15.27 -0.39 3.06
N TYR A 58 15.66 -1.52 3.64
CA TYR A 58 15.08 -2.83 3.34
C TYR A 58 13.58 -2.85 3.64
N TRP A 59 13.21 -2.46 4.87
CA TRP A 59 11.81 -2.35 5.27
C TRP A 59 11.08 -1.35 4.39
N LYS A 60 11.59 -0.13 4.21
CA LYS A 60 10.91 0.92 3.44
C LYS A 60 10.72 0.56 1.97
N ASN A 61 11.73 -0.01 1.32
CA ASN A 61 11.79 -0.14 -0.14
C ASN A 61 11.46 -1.54 -0.66
N PHE A 62 11.51 -2.59 0.17
CA PHE A 62 11.33 -3.98 -0.30
C PHE A 62 10.18 -4.70 0.39
N VAL A 63 10.06 -4.54 1.72
CA VAL A 63 8.98 -5.18 2.48
C VAL A 63 7.72 -4.32 2.43
N LEU A 64 7.89 -3.03 2.71
CA LEU A 64 6.79 -2.07 2.86
C LEU A 64 6.49 -1.24 1.60
N SER A 65 7.28 -1.39 0.53
CA SER A 65 7.01 -0.65 -0.70
C SER A 65 5.91 -1.30 -1.52
N LYS A 66 5.17 -0.45 -2.24
CA LYS A 66 4.27 -0.90 -3.30
C LYS A 66 4.80 -0.45 -4.65
N PRO A 67 4.70 -1.31 -5.69
CA PRO A 67 4.97 -0.87 -7.03
C PRO A 67 3.97 0.21 -7.41
N ALA A 68 4.44 1.26 -8.05
CA ALA A 68 3.57 2.28 -8.61
C ALA A 68 2.64 1.61 -9.65
N PRO A 69 1.35 1.98 -9.69
CA PRO A 69 0.43 1.43 -10.66
C PRO A 69 0.83 1.90 -12.07
N VAL A 70 1.16 0.94 -12.95
CA VAL A 70 1.63 1.23 -14.32
C VAL A 70 0.46 1.25 -15.32
N HIS A 71 -0.50 0.34 -15.16
CA HIS A 71 -1.54 0.08 -16.17
C HIS A 71 -2.93 0.65 -15.81
N TYR A 72 -3.07 1.26 -14.63
CA TYR A 72 -4.32 1.84 -14.17
C TYR A 72 -4.05 3.11 -13.37
N THR A 73 -5.04 3.99 -13.31
CA THR A 73 -5.00 5.16 -12.43
C THR A 73 -5.66 4.79 -11.10
N PRO A 74 -4.97 4.94 -9.96
CA PRO A 74 -5.54 4.62 -8.65
C PRO A 74 -6.70 5.58 -8.31
N PRO A 75 -7.69 5.13 -7.52
CA PRO A 75 -8.75 6.01 -7.05
C PRO A 75 -8.20 7.05 -6.07
N GLU A 76 -8.71 8.27 -6.14
CA GLU A 76 -8.26 9.41 -5.33
C GLU A 76 -9.15 9.61 -4.10
N PHE A 77 -10.44 9.29 -4.22
CA PHE A 77 -11.45 9.56 -3.21
C PHE A 77 -11.97 8.26 -2.58
N ARG A 78 -12.30 8.29 -1.30
CA ARG A 78 -12.81 7.11 -0.57
C ARG A 78 -14.20 6.68 -1.02
N TYR A 79 -15.07 7.61 -1.36
CA TYR A 79 -16.44 7.32 -1.73
C TYR A 79 -16.74 7.85 -3.12
N TYR A 80 -17.35 6.98 -3.91
CA TYR A 80 -17.79 7.27 -5.26
C TYR A 80 -19.26 6.88 -5.41
N TRP A 81 -19.98 7.62 -6.24
CA TRP A 81 -21.36 7.33 -6.60
C TRP A 81 -21.44 6.72 -8.00
N ASP A 82 -22.11 5.58 -8.13
CA ASP A 82 -22.41 4.95 -9.41
C ASP A 82 -23.83 5.31 -9.87
N ASN A 83 -23.95 6.16 -10.89
CA ASN A 83 -25.22 6.59 -11.46
C ASN A 83 -26.00 5.47 -12.17
N LYS A 84 -25.33 4.39 -12.61
CA LYS A 84 -26.01 3.28 -13.30
C LYS A 84 -26.66 2.32 -12.31
N ARG A 85 -25.97 2.08 -11.19
CA ARG A 85 -26.42 1.16 -10.15
C ARG A 85 -27.16 1.87 -9.02
N ASN A 86 -27.09 3.20 -8.94
CA ASN A 86 -27.61 4.03 -7.85
C ASN A 86 -27.13 3.58 -6.48
N VAL A 87 -25.83 3.26 -6.39
CA VAL A 87 -25.19 2.75 -5.17
C VAL A 87 -23.91 3.54 -4.89
N GLN A 88 -23.65 3.77 -3.61
CA GLN A 88 -22.39 4.29 -3.11
C GLN A 88 -21.35 3.17 -3.02
N LEU A 89 -20.18 3.40 -3.59
CA LEU A 89 -19.03 2.50 -3.54
C LEU A 89 -17.94 3.10 -2.65
N GLU A 90 -17.41 2.29 -1.74
CA GLU A 90 -16.18 2.60 -1.01
C GLU A 90 -14.99 2.06 -1.80
N THR A 91 -13.97 2.90 -1.96
CA THR A 91 -12.72 2.50 -2.60
C THR A 91 -11.67 2.15 -1.59
N GLU A 92 -10.90 1.16 -1.99
CA GLU A 92 -9.77 0.66 -1.25
C GLU A 92 -8.53 0.95 -2.06
N VAL A 93 -7.52 1.46 -1.38
CA VAL A 93 -6.16 1.47 -1.89
C VAL A 93 -5.37 0.66 -0.91
N SER A 94 -4.57 -0.25 -1.44
CA SER A 94 -3.68 -0.95 -0.56
C SER A 94 -2.72 0.07 0.06
N PHE A 95 -2.72 0.24 1.39
CA PHE A 95 -1.78 1.11 2.14
C PHE A 95 -0.99 0.31 3.18
N TYR A 96 -0.04 0.95 3.86
CA TYR A 96 0.64 0.44 5.05
C TYR A 96 0.25 1.26 6.27
N VAL A 97 0.07 0.57 7.41
CA VAL A 97 0.06 1.17 8.76
C VAL A 97 1.46 1.73 9.04
N ASN A 98 1.53 2.87 9.73
CA ASN A 98 2.73 3.68 9.94
C ASN A 98 4.01 2.86 10.21
N SER A 99 4.99 3.02 9.33
CA SER A 99 6.37 2.50 9.40
C SER A 99 7.13 2.88 10.68
N LEU A 100 6.61 3.84 11.45
CA LEU A 100 7.26 4.36 12.66
C LEU A 100 7.13 3.43 13.88
N GLU A 101 6.10 2.59 13.98
CA GLU A 101 5.98 1.66 15.11
C GLU A 101 6.99 0.51 15.02
N TRP A 102 7.20 -0.06 13.83
CA TRP A 102 8.10 -1.21 13.66
C TRP A 102 9.59 -0.83 13.70
N CYS A 103 9.94 0.42 13.39
CA CYS A 103 11.32 0.89 13.57
C CYS A 103 11.69 1.09 15.05
N SER A 104 10.71 1.29 15.94
CA SER A 104 10.94 1.43 17.38
C SER A 104 11.11 0.09 18.11
N LEU A 105 10.62 -1.00 17.51
CA LEU A 105 10.78 -2.37 18.00
C LEU A 105 12.12 -3.02 17.63
N ALA A 106 12.89 -2.38 16.74
CA ALA A 106 14.21 -2.85 16.30
C ALA A 106 15.38 -2.06 16.92
N ALA A 107 15.14 -1.39 18.05
CA ALA A 107 16.12 -0.58 18.78
C ALA A 107 16.48 -1.22 20.12
#